data_AF-A0A976CEV4-F1
#
_entry.id   AF-A0A976CEV4-F1
#
_cell.length_a   1.000
_cell.length_b   1.000
_cell.length_c   1.000
_cell.angle_alpha   90.00
_cell.angle_beta   90.00
_cell.angle_gamma   90.00
#
_symmetry.space_group_name_H-M   'P 1'
#
loop_
_entity.id
_entity.type
_entity.pdbx_description
1 polymer ?
#
loop_
_entity_poly.entity_id
_entity_poly.type
_entity_poly.pdbx_seq_one_letter_code
_entity_poly.pdbx_strand_id
1 'polypeptide(L)'
;MKHIYLIFGIKLVLLFNTFVFAQTSPKLLNTGEILNEIKKLQVLGTVLYLAAHPDDENTAVIAYLANERKVRTGYLSLTRGDGGQNLIGVEQSELLGLIRTQELLQARRIDGGEQFFTRANDFGFSKNAQETFSIWNKKELLKDVVRIIRHFKPDVIITRFPPNREAGHGHHEASTLLALEAFELANDETYEPSLGKKHQITRLVWNEYSRGFRNTTNDSTRSFSTEISNFNYLLGKSNLIIAAESRSMHKSQGFGTGKNYGNRIDWF
;
A
#
# COMPACT_ATOMS: atom_id res chain seq x y z
N MET A 1 -29.70 -47.97 -33.99
CA MET A 1 -30.33 -46.69 -33.56
C MET A 1 -30.57 -46.55 -32.06
N LYS A 2 -30.77 -47.62 -31.26
CA LYS A 2 -30.98 -47.51 -29.80
C LYS A 2 -29.73 -47.12 -28.97
N HIS A 3 -28.51 -47.33 -29.46
CA HIS A 3 -27.27 -47.00 -28.73
C HIS A 3 -26.80 -45.53 -28.88
N ILE A 4 -27.30 -44.79 -29.87
CA ILE A 4 -26.91 -43.39 -30.11
C ILE A 4 -27.60 -42.44 -29.13
N TYR A 5 -28.85 -42.73 -28.76
CA TYR A 5 -29.61 -41.91 -27.79
C TYR A 5 -29.09 -42.06 -26.35
N LEU A 6 -28.49 -43.21 -26.00
CA LEU A 6 -27.93 -43.44 -24.66
C LEU A 6 -26.65 -42.62 -24.43
N ILE A 7 -25.82 -42.46 -25.47
CA ILE A 7 -24.59 -41.65 -25.41
C ILE A 7 -24.92 -40.15 -25.41
N PHE A 8 -26.00 -39.74 -26.09
CA PHE A 8 -26.45 -38.35 -26.09
C PHE A 8 -27.08 -37.95 -24.74
N GLY A 9 -27.80 -38.86 -24.09
CA GLY A 9 -28.35 -38.65 -22.74
C GLY A 9 -27.28 -38.50 -21.66
N ILE A 10 -26.20 -39.29 -21.73
CA ILE A 10 -25.08 -39.21 -20.78
C ILE A 10 -24.27 -37.90 -20.96
N LYS A 11 -24.15 -37.38 -22.19
CA LYS A 11 -23.51 -36.08 -22.43
C LYS A 11 -24.35 -34.88 -21.97
N LEU A 12 -25.69 -34.97 -22.00
CA LEU A 12 -26.56 -33.90 -21.51
C LEU A 12 -26.58 -33.82 -19.98
N VAL A 13 -26.43 -34.96 -19.29
CA VAL A 13 -26.30 -35.01 -17.81
C VAL A 13 -24.93 -34.51 -17.35
N LEU A 14 -23.88 -34.63 -18.16
CA LEU A 14 -22.54 -34.06 -17.88
C LEU A 14 -22.41 -32.56 -18.22
N LEU A 15 -23.38 -31.96 -18.91
CA LEU A 15 -23.44 -30.51 -19.14
C LEU A 15 -24.13 -29.74 -18.00
N PHE A 16 -24.71 -30.45 -17.04
CA PHE A 16 -25.08 -29.93 -15.72
C PHE A 16 -23.91 -30.02 -14.73
N ASN A 17 -22.67 -29.83 -15.20
CA ASN A 17 -21.56 -29.49 -14.32
C ASN A 17 -21.82 -28.08 -13.77
N THR A 18 -22.59 -28.07 -12.68
CA THR A 18 -22.48 -27.18 -11.54
C THR A 18 -21.58 -25.98 -11.81
N PHE A 19 -22.20 -24.83 -12.08
CA PHE A 19 -21.64 -23.55 -11.69
C PHE A 19 -21.53 -23.56 -10.15
N VAL A 20 -20.54 -24.29 -9.62
CA VAL A 20 -20.03 -24.03 -8.29
C VAL A 20 -19.29 -22.71 -8.47
N PHE A 21 -20.04 -21.61 -8.31
CA PHE A 21 -19.40 -20.40 -7.85
C PHE A 21 -18.68 -20.81 -6.58
N ALA A 22 -17.36 -20.95 -6.64
CA ALA A 22 -16.53 -20.93 -5.46
C ALA A 22 -16.68 -19.52 -4.87
N GLN A 23 -17.83 -19.26 -4.26
CA GLN A 23 -17.97 -18.18 -3.31
C GLN A 23 -17.11 -18.61 -2.14
N THR A 24 -15.87 -18.14 -2.11
CA THR A 24 -15.17 -18.03 -0.84
C THR A 24 -16.16 -17.30 0.07
N SER A 25 -16.65 -17.99 1.09
CA SER A 25 -17.54 -17.35 2.06
C SER A 25 -16.83 -16.07 2.52
N PRO A 26 -17.48 -14.90 2.46
CA PRO A 26 -16.84 -13.67 2.91
C PRO A 26 -16.36 -13.91 4.33
N LYS A 27 -15.15 -13.41 4.64
CA LYS A 27 -14.58 -13.57 5.98
C LYS A 27 -15.62 -13.08 7.00
N LEU A 28 -16.18 -14.00 7.78
CA LEU A 28 -17.08 -13.65 8.86
C LEU A 28 -16.26 -12.94 9.93
N LEU A 29 -16.53 -11.66 10.11
CA LEU A 29 -15.91 -10.88 11.17
C LEU A 29 -16.46 -11.34 12.52
N ASN A 30 -15.60 -11.50 13.51
CA ASN A 30 -16.04 -11.71 14.88
C ASN A 30 -16.62 -10.41 15.47
N THR A 31 -17.29 -10.50 16.63
CA THR A 31 -17.93 -9.35 17.27
C THR A 31 -16.96 -8.18 17.53
N GLY A 32 -15.70 -8.47 17.89
CA GLY A 32 -14.66 -7.46 18.09
C GLY A 32 -14.26 -6.76 16.78
N GLU A 33 -14.07 -7.53 15.72
CA GLU A 33 -13.80 -7.00 14.37
C GLU A 33 -14.96 -6.14 13.86
N ILE A 34 -16.22 -6.60 14.00
CA ILE A 34 -17.41 -5.83 13.61
C ILE A 34 -17.46 -4.50 14.37
N LEU A 35 -17.28 -4.54 15.70
CA LEU A 35 -17.29 -3.32 16.51
C LEU A 35 -16.13 -2.38 16.14
N ASN A 36 -14.96 -2.92 15.79
CA ASN A 36 -13.83 -2.13 15.31
C ASN A 36 -14.18 -1.39 14.00
N GLU A 37 -14.81 -2.07 13.04
CA GLU A 37 -15.26 -1.46 11.78
C GLU A 37 -16.36 -0.41 12.00
N ILE A 38 -17.34 -0.68 12.89
CA ILE A 38 -18.35 0.33 13.25
C ILE A 38 -17.70 1.58 13.84
N LYS A 39 -16.67 1.42 14.69
CA LYS A 39 -15.91 2.56 15.23
C LYS A 39 -15.14 3.32 14.16
N LYS A 40 -14.66 2.66 13.09
CA LYS A 40 -14.03 3.34 11.95
C LYS A 40 -14.99 4.27 11.22
N LEU A 41 -16.28 3.92 11.13
CA LEU A 41 -17.28 4.78 10.49
C LEU A 41 -17.46 6.14 11.21
N GLN A 42 -17.06 6.25 12.47
CA GLN A 42 -17.12 7.48 13.25
C GLN A 42 -15.89 8.37 13.07
N VAL A 43 -14.85 7.88 12.38
CA VAL A 43 -13.61 8.61 12.12
C VAL A 43 -13.53 8.93 10.63
N LEU A 44 -13.62 10.22 10.30
CA LEU A 44 -13.63 10.69 8.90
C LEU A 44 -12.25 11.03 8.36
N GLY A 45 -11.22 10.97 9.21
CA GLY A 45 -9.84 11.27 8.83
C GLY A 45 -9.29 10.25 7.84
N THR A 46 -8.45 10.72 6.92
CA THR A 46 -7.88 9.93 5.84
C THR A 46 -6.38 10.22 5.67
N VAL A 47 -5.60 9.17 5.42
CA VAL A 47 -4.14 9.27 5.26
C VAL A 47 -3.69 8.50 4.04
N LEU A 48 -2.86 9.11 3.20
CA LEU A 48 -2.20 8.45 2.07
C LEU A 48 -0.70 8.32 2.34
N TYR A 49 -0.25 7.10 2.58
CA TYR A 49 1.17 6.75 2.67
C TYR A 49 1.72 6.52 1.26
N LEU A 50 2.81 7.19 0.87
CA LEU A 50 3.34 7.19 -0.49
C LEU A 50 4.81 6.78 -0.50
N ALA A 51 5.12 5.75 -1.29
CA ALA A 51 6.48 5.30 -1.54
C ALA A 51 6.63 4.73 -2.97
N ALA A 52 7.81 4.21 -3.30
CA ALA A 52 8.13 3.80 -4.66
C ALA A 52 7.76 2.34 -4.98
N HIS A 53 8.05 1.41 -4.06
CA HIS A 53 8.01 -0.02 -4.31
C HIS A 53 7.17 -0.78 -3.27
N PRO A 54 6.56 -1.90 -3.65
CA PRO A 54 6.02 -2.85 -2.69
C PRO A 54 7.09 -3.30 -1.70
N ASP A 55 6.93 -3.04 -0.40
CA ASP A 55 7.84 -3.31 0.73
C ASP A 55 8.46 -2.08 1.41
N ASP A 56 8.42 -0.93 0.73
CA ASP A 56 8.90 0.35 1.27
C ASP A 56 8.04 0.82 2.45
N GLU A 57 6.77 0.41 2.50
CA GLU A 57 5.85 0.90 3.49
C GLU A 57 6.24 0.50 4.91
N ASN A 58 5.95 1.40 5.84
CA ASN A 58 6.00 1.08 7.25
C ASN A 58 4.68 0.42 7.67
N THR A 59 4.61 -0.91 7.56
CA THR A 59 3.38 -1.67 7.88
C THR A 59 2.86 -1.44 9.29
N ALA A 60 3.72 -1.05 10.24
CA ALA A 60 3.31 -0.70 11.60
C ALA A 60 2.59 0.64 11.70
N VAL A 61 3.01 1.63 10.90
CA VAL A 61 2.30 2.91 10.79
C VAL A 61 0.95 2.71 10.13
N ILE A 62 0.87 1.92 9.06
CA ILE A 62 -0.41 1.59 8.42
C ILE A 62 -1.35 0.90 9.40
N ALA A 63 -0.87 -0.14 10.10
CA ALA A 63 -1.68 -0.86 11.08
C ALA A 63 -2.17 0.05 12.21
N TYR A 64 -1.30 0.94 12.73
CA TYR A 64 -1.67 1.93 13.74
C TYR A 64 -2.73 2.91 13.24
N LEU A 65 -2.53 3.51 12.06
CA LEU A 65 -3.47 4.46 11.49
C LEU A 65 -4.83 3.79 11.21
N ALA A 66 -4.82 2.64 10.57
CA ALA A 66 -6.04 1.94 10.17
C ALA A 66 -6.80 1.34 11.36
N ASN A 67 -6.13 0.75 12.36
CA ASN A 67 -6.82 -0.03 13.40
C ASN A 67 -6.87 0.66 14.77
N GLU A 68 -5.82 1.39 15.16
CA GLU A 68 -5.80 2.12 16.41
C GLU A 68 -6.51 3.46 16.25
N ARG A 69 -6.00 4.30 15.35
CA ARG A 69 -6.55 5.64 15.05
C ARG A 69 -7.79 5.61 14.20
N LYS A 70 -8.05 4.48 13.53
CA LYS A 70 -9.27 4.23 12.73
C LYS A 70 -9.43 5.20 11.55
N VAL A 71 -8.34 5.83 11.12
CA VAL A 71 -8.35 6.69 9.93
C VAL A 71 -8.27 5.81 8.69
N ARG A 72 -9.02 6.19 7.65
CA ARG A 72 -8.98 5.49 6.37
C ARG A 72 -7.58 5.67 5.77
N THR A 73 -6.83 4.59 5.67
CA THR A 73 -5.40 4.64 5.34
C THR A 73 -5.16 3.98 3.99
N GLY A 74 -4.62 4.71 3.03
CA GLY A 74 -4.20 4.19 1.73
C GLY A 74 -2.68 4.10 1.65
N TYR A 75 -2.16 3.09 0.95
CA TYR A 75 -0.77 3.01 0.54
C TYR A 75 -0.69 3.12 -0.99
N LEU A 76 0.00 4.14 -1.46
CA LEU A 76 0.38 4.32 -2.85
C LEU A 76 1.81 3.86 -3.05
N SER A 77 1.95 2.71 -3.70
CA SER A 77 3.23 2.30 -4.29
C SER A 77 3.27 2.80 -5.72
N LEU A 78 4.29 3.58 -6.11
CA LEU A 78 4.33 4.09 -7.48
C LEU A 78 4.42 2.94 -8.50
N THR A 79 5.26 1.95 -8.22
CA THR A 79 5.49 0.78 -9.09
C THR A 79 4.77 -0.46 -8.59
N ARG A 80 4.85 -1.56 -9.36
CA ARG A 80 4.44 -2.89 -8.90
C ARG A 80 5.64 -3.75 -8.44
N GLY A 81 6.83 -3.17 -8.33
CA GLY A 81 8.03 -3.87 -7.87
C GLY A 81 8.58 -4.92 -8.85
N ASP A 82 8.24 -4.80 -10.13
CA ASP A 82 8.57 -5.70 -11.23
C ASP A 82 10.07 -5.80 -11.56
N GLY A 83 10.87 -4.79 -11.19
CA GLY A 83 12.33 -4.77 -11.38
C GLY A 83 13.15 -5.41 -10.26
N GLY A 84 12.47 -5.94 -9.24
CA GLY A 84 13.11 -6.56 -8.08
C GLY A 84 13.56 -8.00 -8.30
N GLN A 85 14.13 -8.59 -7.24
CA GLN A 85 14.45 -10.01 -7.20
C GLN A 85 13.28 -10.82 -6.60
N ASN A 86 13.12 -12.06 -7.07
CA ASN A 86 12.21 -13.05 -6.51
C ASN A 86 13.03 -14.14 -5.80
N LEU A 87 12.93 -14.23 -4.47
CA LEU A 87 13.71 -15.15 -3.65
C LEU A 87 13.13 -16.58 -3.61
N ILE A 88 11.89 -16.78 -4.08
CA ILE A 88 11.18 -18.05 -3.95
C ILE A 88 10.71 -18.61 -5.30
N GLY A 89 11.11 -18.00 -6.41
CA GLY A 89 10.65 -18.36 -7.74
C GLY A 89 11.53 -17.75 -8.83
N VAL A 90 11.15 -18.00 -10.08
CA VAL A 90 11.89 -17.57 -11.28
C VAL A 90 11.19 -16.43 -12.02
N GLU A 91 10.00 -16.02 -11.57
CA GLU A 91 9.24 -14.94 -12.16
C GLU A 91 9.98 -13.61 -12.04
N GLN A 92 10.01 -12.85 -13.14
CA GLN A 92 10.64 -11.54 -13.26
C GLN A 92 9.70 -10.59 -13.99
N SER A 93 10.03 -9.29 -13.99
CA SER A 93 9.31 -8.25 -14.73
C SER A 93 7.81 -8.29 -14.42
N GLU A 94 6.95 -8.31 -15.44
CA GLU A 94 5.50 -8.21 -15.29
C GLU A 94 4.90 -9.37 -14.46
N LEU A 95 5.48 -10.57 -14.55
CA LEU A 95 5.05 -11.72 -13.76
C LEU A 95 5.36 -11.51 -12.26
N LEU A 96 6.53 -10.94 -11.95
CA LEU A 96 6.88 -10.56 -10.58
C LEU A 96 6.00 -9.41 -10.08
N GLY A 97 5.73 -8.41 -10.94
CA GLY A 97 4.81 -7.32 -10.63
C GLY A 97 3.40 -7.81 -10.29
N LEU A 98 2.91 -8.85 -10.98
CA LEU A 98 1.63 -9.49 -10.67
C LEU A 98 1.66 -10.18 -9.29
N ILE A 99 2.74 -10.91 -8.97
CA ILE A 99 2.93 -11.52 -7.66
C ILE A 99 2.93 -10.45 -6.57
N ARG A 100 3.78 -9.44 -6.67
CA ARG A 100 3.93 -8.38 -5.66
C ARG A 100 2.69 -7.51 -5.51
N THR A 101 1.91 -7.34 -6.58
CA THR A 101 0.56 -6.75 -6.49
C THR A 101 -0.34 -7.56 -5.56
N GLN A 102 -0.37 -8.89 -5.72
CA GLN A 102 -1.17 -9.75 -4.84
C GLN A 102 -0.63 -9.77 -3.40
N GLU A 103 0.69 -9.75 -3.22
CA GLU A 103 1.32 -9.67 -1.90
C GLU A 103 0.88 -8.42 -1.14
N LEU A 104 0.93 -7.24 -1.76
CA LEU A 104 0.43 -6.01 -1.16
C LEU A 104 -1.07 -6.06 -0.89
N LEU A 105 -1.88 -6.58 -1.81
CA LEU A 105 -3.32 -6.71 -1.59
C LEU A 105 -3.63 -7.63 -0.40
N GLN A 106 -2.85 -8.69 -0.19
CA GLN A 106 -2.98 -9.55 1.00
C GLN A 106 -2.45 -8.86 2.26
N ALA A 107 -1.34 -8.12 2.18
CA ALA A 107 -0.80 -7.32 3.29
C ALA A 107 -1.87 -6.32 3.79
N ARG A 108 -2.49 -5.59 2.86
CA ARG A 108 -3.57 -4.64 3.12
C ARG A 108 -4.82 -5.27 3.76
N ARG A 109 -5.17 -6.52 3.40
CA ARG A 109 -6.25 -7.26 4.09
C ARG A 109 -5.94 -7.59 5.55
N ILE A 110 -4.66 -7.59 5.93
CA ILE A 110 -4.20 -7.85 7.30
C ILE A 110 -4.10 -6.54 8.09
N ASP A 111 -3.41 -5.54 7.55
CA ASP A 111 -3.20 -4.27 8.24
C ASP A 111 -4.37 -3.28 8.13
N GLY A 112 -5.34 -3.54 7.25
CA GLY A 112 -6.55 -2.74 7.09
C GLY A 112 -6.37 -1.51 6.20
N GLY A 113 -5.24 -1.34 5.53
CA GLY A 113 -5.04 -0.27 4.56
C GLY A 113 -5.68 -0.57 3.19
N GLU A 114 -5.76 0.44 2.34
CA GLU A 114 -6.14 0.32 0.92
C GLU A 114 -4.89 0.38 0.02
N GLN A 115 -4.87 -0.35 -1.09
CA GLN A 115 -3.72 -0.38 -1.99
C GLN A 115 -3.99 0.41 -3.28
N PHE A 116 -3.03 1.25 -3.65
CA PHE A 116 -2.99 1.95 -4.93
C PHE A 116 -1.67 1.72 -5.65
N PHE A 117 -1.71 1.85 -6.98
CA PHE A 117 -0.57 1.75 -7.89
C PHE A 117 -0.67 2.81 -8.98
N THR A 118 0.46 3.27 -9.50
CA THR A 118 0.48 4.09 -10.73
C THR A 118 0.86 3.25 -11.96
N ARG A 119 1.10 3.89 -13.10
CA ARG A 119 1.68 3.26 -14.28
C ARG A 119 3.21 3.11 -14.25
N ALA A 120 3.89 3.54 -13.18
CA ALA A 120 5.36 3.50 -13.13
C ALA A 120 5.87 2.07 -13.25
N ASN A 121 6.86 1.88 -14.12
CA ASN A 121 7.59 0.62 -14.27
C ASN A 121 8.77 0.60 -13.31
N ASP A 122 8.95 -0.48 -12.56
CA ASP A 122 10.19 -0.66 -11.80
C ASP A 122 11.25 -1.24 -12.75
N PHE A 123 12.16 -0.39 -13.23
CA PHE A 123 13.23 -0.81 -14.14
C PHE A 123 14.52 -1.22 -13.41
N GLY A 124 14.43 -1.45 -12.10
CA GLY A 124 15.57 -1.77 -11.24
C GLY A 124 16.29 -0.52 -10.73
N PHE A 125 17.53 -0.70 -10.29
CA PHE A 125 18.24 0.32 -9.53
C PHE A 125 18.56 1.58 -10.37
N SER A 126 18.20 2.75 -9.83
CA SER A 126 18.59 4.06 -10.33
C SER A 126 19.32 4.84 -9.23
N LYS A 127 20.26 5.71 -9.61
CA LYS A 127 21.09 6.45 -8.65
C LYS A 127 20.42 7.72 -8.13
N ASN A 128 19.40 8.22 -8.83
CA ASN A 128 18.70 9.46 -8.50
C ASN A 128 17.40 9.68 -9.26
N ALA A 129 16.66 10.70 -8.84
CA ALA A 129 15.43 11.12 -9.47
C ALA A 129 15.60 11.60 -10.92
N GLN A 130 16.70 12.27 -11.28
CA GLN A 130 16.92 12.73 -12.66
C GLN A 130 17.04 11.55 -13.64
N GLU A 131 17.82 10.54 -13.26
CA GLU A 131 17.92 9.27 -13.99
C GLU A 131 16.57 8.53 -13.99
N THR A 132 15.83 8.57 -12.89
CA THR A 132 14.50 7.98 -12.83
C THR A 132 13.53 8.63 -13.80
N PHE A 133 13.48 9.97 -13.84
CA PHE A 133 12.59 10.72 -14.72
C PHE A 133 13.06 10.76 -16.18
N SER A 134 14.25 10.24 -16.51
CA SER A 134 14.60 10.01 -17.92
C SER A 134 13.90 8.78 -18.50
N ILE A 135 13.49 7.84 -17.64
CA ILE A 135 12.73 6.63 -18.00
C ILE A 135 11.24 6.81 -17.67
N TRP A 136 10.94 7.27 -16.46
CA TRP A 136 9.58 7.60 -16.05
C TRP A 136 9.12 8.90 -16.69
N ASN A 137 8.00 8.83 -17.43
CA ASN A 137 7.32 10.04 -17.88
C ASN A 137 6.73 10.77 -16.66
N LYS A 138 7.51 11.70 -16.08
CA LYS A 138 7.14 12.47 -14.88
C LYS A 138 5.76 13.12 -15.02
N LYS A 139 5.47 13.72 -16.18
CA LYS A 139 4.20 14.41 -16.43
C LYS A 139 3.01 13.46 -16.31
N GLU A 140 3.11 12.28 -16.92
CA GLU A 140 2.03 11.29 -16.87
C GLU A 140 1.90 10.62 -15.50
N LEU A 141 3.02 10.36 -14.81
CA LEU A 141 2.97 9.85 -13.44
C LEU A 141 2.35 10.84 -12.46
N LEU A 142 2.67 12.12 -12.60
CA LEU A 142 2.10 13.16 -11.77
C LEU A 142 0.57 13.21 -11.90
N LYS A 143 0.03 12.99 -13.10
CA LYS A 143 -1.43 12.86 -13.31
C LYS A 143 -2.01 11.66 -12.57
N ASP A 144 -1.33 10.52 -12.53
CA ASP A 144 -1.80 9.35 -11.80
C ASP A 144 -1.84 9.62 -10.29
N VAL A 145 -0.79 10.23 -9.74
CA VAL A 145 -0.72 10.59 -8.32
C VAL A 145 -1.81 11.62 -7.97
N VAL A 146 -1.97 12.69 -8.77
CA VAL A 146 -3.02 13.70 -8.57
C VAL A 146 -4.41 13.09 -8.68
N ARG A 147 -4.65 12.20 -9.65
CA ARG A 147 -5.92 11.46 -9.77
C ARG A 147 -6.20 10.68 -8.49
N ILE A 148 -5.23 9.93 -7.98
CA ILE A 148 -5.40 9.16 -6.73
C ILE A 148 -5.72 10.08 -5.57
N ILE A 149 -4.98 11.19 -5.40
CA ILE A 149 -5.24 12.15 -4.32
C ILE A 149 -6.64 12.76 -4.43
N ARG A 150 -7.08 13.20 -5.61
CA ARG A 150 -8.42 13.82 -5.81
C ARG A 150 -9.58 12.83 -5.60
N HIS A 151 -9.36 11.54 -5.84
CA HIS A 151 -10.38 10.50 -5.62
C HIS A 151 -10.37 9.96 -4.19
N PHE A 152 -9.18 9.69 -3.62
CA PHE A 152 -9.03 9.17 -2.27
C PHE A 152 -9.28 10.24 -1.20
N LYS A 153 -8.97 11.50 -1.52
CA LYS A 153 -9.13 12.71 -0.69
C LYS A 153 -8.41 12.64 0.67
N PRO A 154 -7.09 12.37 0.70
CA PRO A 154 -6.34 12.30 1.95
C PRO A 154 -6.29 13.66 2.66
N ASP A 155 -6.50 13.67 3.98
CA ASP A 155 -6.25 14.84 4.82
C ASP A 155 -4.75 15.04 5.04
N VAL A 156 -4.00 13.94 5.12
CA VAL A 156 -2.54 13.92 5.30
C VAL A 156 -1.89 12.99 4.28
N ILE A 157 -0.79 13.44 3.67
CA ILE A 157 0.12 12.59 2.90
C ILE A 157 1.35 12.29 3.76
N ILE A 158 1.76 11.03 3.81
CA ILE A 158 2.99 10.58 4.46
C ILE A 158 3.94 10.07 3.39
N THR A 159 5.11 10.67 3.22
CA THR A 159 6.17 10.10 2.37
C THR A 159 7.06 9.16 3.16
N ARG A 160 7.64 8.14 2.52
CA ARG A 160 8.62 7.25 3.17
C ARG A 160 10.03 7.82 3.22
N PHE A 161 10.41 8.57 2.18
CA PHE A 161 11.79 8.95 1.91
C PHE A 161 11.97 10.46 1.85
N PRO A 162 13.19 10.98 2.08
CA PRO A 162 13.48 12.40 1.90
C PRO A 162 13.51 12.78 0.41
N PRO A 163 13.31 14.06 0.05
CA PRO A 163 13.30 14.54 -1.34
C PRO A 163 14.72 14.76 -1.91
N ASN A 164 15.70 13.99 -1.46
CA ASN A 164 17.11 14.16 -1.81
C ASN A 164 17.84 12.81 -1.88
N ARG A 165 19.15 12.86 -2.15
CA ARG A 165 20.01 11.67 -2.30
C ARG A 165 20.10 10.76 -1.08
N GLU A 166 19.74 11.23 0.12
CA GLU A 166 19.69 10.39 1.33
C GLU A 166 18.61 9.30 1.25
N ALA A 167 17.66 9.43 0.31
CA ALA A 167 16.70 8.38 -0.03
C ALA A 167 17.36 7.11 -0.59
N GLY A 168 18.62 7.20 -1.04
CA GLY A 168 19.41 6.11 -1.57
C GLY A 168 19.06 5.78 -3.02
N HIS A 169 18.00 5.01 -3.23
CA HIS A 169 17.54 4.63 -4.57
C HIS A 169 16.83 5.81 -5.25
N GLY A 170 17.13 6.08 -6.52
CA GLY A 170 16.51 7.16 -7.28
C GLY A 170 14.98 7.10 -7.39
N HIS A 171 14.36 5.91 -7.40
CA HIS A 171 12.90 5.77 -7.32
C HIS A 171 12.35 6.33 -6.01
N HIS A 172 13.06 6.16 -4.89
CA HIS A 172 12.66 6.68 -3.59
C HIS A 172 12.66 8.22 -3.61
N GLU A 173 13.75 8.83 -4.08
CA GLU A 173 13.85 10.28 -4.25
C GLU A 173 12.74 10.81 -5.18
N ALA A 174 12.55 10.17 -6.34
CA ALA A 174 11.53 10.53 -7.32
C ALA A 174 10.11 10.44 -6.73
N SER A 175 9.84 9.44 -5.88
CA SER A 175 8.54 9.27 -5.25
C SER A 175 8.17 10.44 -4.34
N THR A 176 9.12 10.91 -3.54
CA THR A 176 8.90 12.07 -2.66
C THR A 176 8.79 13.37 -3.46
N LEU A 177 9.56 13.54 -4.53
CA LEU A 177 9.43 14.71 -5.41
C LEU A 177 8.06 14.76 -6.09
N LEU A 178 7.54 13.61 -6.55
CA LEU A 178 6.18 13.52 -7.09
C LEU A 178 5.12 13.81 -6.02
N ALA A 179 5.31 13.35 -4.78
CA ALA A 179 4.39 13.63 -3.68
C ALA A 179 4.31 15.13 -3.36
N LEU A 180 5.46 15.81 -3.30
CA LEU A 180 5.53 17.26 -3.06
C LEU A 180 4.84 18.06 -4.16
N GLU A 181 5.08 17.71 -5.42
CA GLU A 181 4.44 18.40 -6.55
C GLU A 181 2.94 18.10 -6.63
N ALA A 182 2.54 16.85 -6.39
CA ALA A 182 1.13 16.46 -6.40
C ALA A 182 0.34 17.07 -5.22
N PHE A 183 1.00 17.33 -4.08
CA PHE A 183 0.38 17.99 -2.93
C PHE A 183 -0.18 19.37 -3.30
N GLU A 184 0.59 20.16 -4.07
CA GLU A 184 0.15 21.48 -4.56
C GLU A 184 -0.89 21.34 -5.68
N LEU A 185 -0.60 20.51 -6.69
CA LEU A 185 -1.44 20.39 -7.89
C LEU A 185 -2.80 19.72 -7.64
N ALA A 186 -2.92 18.89 -6.60
CA ALA A 186 -4.20 18.31 -6.22
C ALA A 186 -5.25 19.38 -5.88
N ASN A 187 -4.83 20.54 -5.37
CA ASN A 187 -5.69 21.66 -5.02
C ASN A 187 -5.88 22.70 -6.15
N ASP A 188 -5.12 22.60 -7.24
CA ASP A 188 -5.25 23.49 -8.41
C ASP A 188 -6.41 23.07 -9.32
N GLU A 189 -7.44 23.89 -9.46
CA GLU A 189 -8.60 23.60 -10.33
C GLU A 189 -8.26 23.60 -11.82
N THR A 190 -7.18 24.27 -12.22
CA THR A 190 -6.76 24.40 -13.62
C THR A 190 -5.89 23.24 -14.09
N TYR A 191 -5.21 22.57 -13.15
CA TYR A 191 -4.37 21.42 -13.46
C TYR A 191 -5.24 20.19 -13.76
N GLU A 192 -5.26 19.77 -15.03
CA GLU A 192 -5.89 18.55 -15.53
C GLU A 192 -7.26 18.26 -14.87
N PRO A 193 -8.29 19.10 -15.10
CA PRO A 193 -9.57 19.04 -14.36
C PRO A 193 -10.32 17.69 -14.52
N SER A 194 -10.02 16.94 -15.58
CA SER A 194 -10.55 15.60 -15.84
C SER A 194 -10.07 14.53 -14.85
N LEU A 195 -9.05 14.82 -14.04
CA LEU A 195 -8.51 13.90 -13.02
C LEU A 195 -9.35 13.85 -11.74
N GLY A 196 -10.44 14.61 -11.67
CA GLY A 196 -11.33 14.70 -10.51
C GLY A 196 -11.40 16.11 -9.93
N LYS A 197 -12.31 16.31 -8.97
CA LYS A 197 -12.44 17.58 -8.25
C LYS A 197 -11.16 17.89 -7.46
N LYS A 198 -10.77 19.16 -7.41
CA LYS A 198 -9.65 19.58 -6.56
C LYS A 198 -9.84 19.12 -5.11
N HIS A 199 -8.74 18.86 -4.44
CA HIS A 199 -8.72 18.44 -3.04
C HIS A 199 -7.55 19.10 -2.32
N GLN A 200 -7.83 19.83 -1.25
CA GLN A 200 -6.82 20.43 -0.38
C GLN A 200 -6.36 19.39 0.63
N ILE A 201 -5.08 19.03 0.59
CA ILE A 201 -4.44 18.23 1.63
C ILE A 201 -4.01 19.18 2.75
N THR A 202 -4.21 18.78 4.00
CA THR A 202 -3.90 19.63 5.16
C THR A 202 -2.40 19.64 5.44
N ARG A 203 -1.74 18.48 5.38
CA ARG A 203 -0.30 18.36 5.65
C ARG A 203 0.35 17.27 4.79
N LEU A 204 1.60 17.50 4.44
CA LEU A 204 2.53 16.49 3.97
C LEU A 204 3.61 16.32 5.03
N VAL A 205 3.80 15.09 5.52
CA VAL A 205 4.81 14.75 6.54
C VAL A 205 5.69 13.62 6.02
N TRP A 206 6.88 13.47 6.59
CA TRP A 206 7.83 12.43 6.19
C TRP A 206 7.94 11.40 7.31
N ASN A 207 7.54 10.15 7.08
CA ASN A 207 7.83 9.09 8.03
C ASN A 207 9.32 8.78 8.00
N GLU A 208 10.06 9.38 8.94
CA GLU A 208 11.51 9.32 9.03
C GLU A 208 11.97 7.87 8.88
N TYR A 209 12.78 7.64 7.85
CA TYR A 209 13.42 6.36 7.65
C TYR A 209 14.87 6.45 8.07
N SER A 210 15.25 5.61 9.02
CA SER A 210 16.65 5.28 9.21
C SER A 210 16.85 3.79 9.32
N ARG A 211 17.98 3.33 8.77
CA ARG A 211 18.44 1.97 9.00
C ARG A 211 18.67 1.79 10.50
N GLY A 212 17.79 1.02 11.15
CA GLY A 212 17.84 0.76 12.59
C GLY A 212 16.94 1.64 13.47
N PHE A 213 15.98 2.38 12.91
CA PHE A 213 15.02 3.22 13.65
C PHE A 213 15.68 4.30 14.56
N ARG A 214 16.87 4.77 14.20
CA ARG A 214 17.56 5.90 14.84
C ARG A 214 17.14 7.21 14.18
N ASN A 215 16.67 8.18 14.94
CA ASN A 215 16.36 9.50 14.40
C ASN A 215 17.59 10.08 13.64
N THR A 216 17.42 10.47 12.37
CA THR A 216 18.48 11.10 11.54
C THR A 216 18.47 12.62 11.64
N THR A 217 17.41 13.19 12.21
CA THR A 217 17.13 14.62 12.30
C THR A 217 17.04 15.02 13.78
N ASN A 218 18.15 15.51 14.32
CA ASN A 218 18.23 16.07 15.69
C ASN A 218 17.42 17.38 15.89
N ASP A 219 16.52 17.73 14.97
CA ASP A 219 15.71 18.96 15.05
C ASP A 219 14.29 18.66 15.55
N SER A 220 14.17 18.60 16.88
CA SER A 220 12.88 18.45 17.59
C SER A 220 11.83 19.53 17.28
N THR A 221 12.19 20.61 16.57
CA THR A 221 11.23 21.66 16.17
C THR A 221 10.47 21.30 14.89
N ARG A 222 11.00 20.34 14.10
CA ARG A 222 10.44 19.93 12.80
C ARG A 222 9.94 18.50 12.78
N SER A 223 10.32 17.69 13.76
CA SER A 223 9.92 16.30 13.88
C SER A 223 9.01 16.08 15.09
N PHE A 224 8.06 15.16 14.97
CA PHE A 224 7.28 14.65 16.09
C PHE A 224 7.33 13.13 16.13
N SER A 225 6.96 12.55 17.27
CA SER A 225 6.89 11.10 17.42
C SER A 225 5.58 10.63 18.01
N THR A 226 5.25 9.38 17.74
CA THR A 226 4.08 8.71 18.32
C THR A 226 4.45 7.26 18.65
N GLU A 227 3.98 6.78 19.78
CA GLU A 227 3.97 5.35 20.04
C GLU A 227 2.97 4.69 19.10
N ILE A 228 3.37 3.58 18.47
CA ILE A 228 2.57 2.83 17.49
C ILE A 228 2.37 1.37 17.91
N SER A 229 2.84 0.97 19.09
CA SER A 229 2.81 -0.41 19.61
C SER A 229 1.52 -0.83 20.31
N ASN A 230 0.50 0.02 20.34
CA ASN A 230 -0.72 -0.20 21.14
C ASN A 230 -1.38 -1.56 20.87
N PHE A 231 -1.91 -2.16 21.94
CA PHE A 231 -2.70 -3.39 21.88
C PHE A 231 -4.18 -3.07 21.65
N ASN A 232 -4.73 -3.52 20.54
CA ASN A 232 -6.15 -3.37 20.24
C ASN A 232 -6.93 -4.56 20.83
N TYR A 233 -7.63 -4.32 21.95
CA TYR A 233 -8.44 -5.34 22.64
C TYR A 233 -9.58 -5.92 21.80
N LEU A 234 -10.09 -5.19 20.80
CA LEU A 234 -11.13 -5.69 19.92
C LEU A 234 -10.58 -6.70 18.90
N LEU A 235 -9.33 -6.50 18.47
CA LEU A 235 -8.65 -7.39 17.51
C LEU A 235 -7.81 -8.47 18.19
N GLY A 236 -7.55 -8.35 19.49
CA GLY A 236 -6.69 -9.27 20.26
C GLY A 236 -5.22 -9.23 19.83
N LYS A 237 -4.78 -8.14 19.18
CA LYS A 237 -3.42 -7.99 18.64
C LYS A 237 -2.91 -6.56 18.85
N SER A 238 -1.60 -6.42 19.03
CA SER A 238 -0.94 -5.12 18.87
C SER A 238 -0.72 -4.80 17.40
N ASN A 239 -0.57 -3.51 17.10
CA ASN A 239 -0.25 -3.05 15.74
C ASN A 239 1.07 -3.67 15.24
N LEU A 240 2.04 -3.97 16.11
CA LEU A 240 3.28 -4.62 15.71
C LEU A 240 3.10 -6.08 15.31
N ILE A 241 2.16 -6.80 15.91
CA ILE A 241 1.79 -8.16 15.48
C ILE A 241 1.11 -8.10 14.11
N ILE A 242 0.15 -7.19 13.94
CA ILE A 242 -0.54 -6.97 12.65
C ILE A 242 0.49 -6.59 11.57
N ALA A 243 1.42 -5.70 11.88
CA ALA A 243 2.49 -5.26 10.99
C ALA A 243 3.43 -6.40 10.58
N ALA A 244 3.77 -7.30 11.51
CA ALA A 244 4.60 -8.47 11.25
C ALA A 244 3.90 -9.47 10.32
N GLU A 245 2.61 -9.74 10.58
CA GLU A 245 1.78 -10.59 9.73
C GLU A 245 1.61 -10.00 8.32
N SER A 246 1.33 -8.70 8.23
CA SER A 246 1.24 -7.96 6.95
C SER A 246 2.56 -7.99 6.19
N ARG A 247 3.67 -7.66 6.85
CA ARG A 247 5.02 -7.66 6.22
C ARG A 247 5.42 -9.05 5.72
N SER A 248 4.96 -10.11 6.40
CA SER A 248 5.22 -11.48 5.98
C SER A 248 4.49 -11.88 4.69
N MET A 249 3.60 -11.03 4.16
CA MET A 249 3.00 -11.24 2.83
C MET A 249 3.91 -10.87 1.68
N HIS A 250 4.99 -10.11 1.91
CA HIS A 250 6.03 -9.83 0.91
C HIS A 250 6.95 -11.06 0.74
N LYS A 251 6.36 -12.19 0.34
CA LYS A 251 6.97 -13.52 0.32
C LYS A 251 8.07 -13.62 -0.71
N SER A 252 7.84 -13.11 -1.91
CA SER A 252 8.80 -13.02 -3.02
C SER A 252 10.07 -12.26 -2.63
N GLN A 253 9.98 -11.43 -1.59
CA GLN A 253 11.06 -10.58 -1.11
C GLN A 253 11.77 -11.16 0.11
N GLY A 254 11.25 -12.26 0.69
CA GLY A 254 11.80 -12.90 1.88
C GLY A 254 11.58 -12.12 3.18
N PHE A 255 10.54 -11.28 3.24
CA PHE A 255 10.30 -10.36 4.37
C PHE A 255 9.48 -10.99 5.51
N GLY A 256 9.39 -12.32 5.54
CA GLY A 256 8.81 -13.06 6.65
C GLY A 256 9.46 -12.66 7.97
N THR A 257 8.64 -12.27 8.95
CA THR A 257 9.14 -11.79 10.24
C THR A 257 8.31 -12.30 11.41
N GLY A 258 8.97 -12.49 12.55
CA GLY A 258 8.31 -12.91 13.79
C GLY A 258 7.41 -11.81 14.35
N LYS A 259 6.40 -12.24 15.13
CA LYS A 259 5.54 -11.33 15.88
C LYS A 259 6.38 -10.52 16.87
N ASN A 260 6.17 -9.21 16.92
CA ASN A 260 6.85 -8.31 17.85
C ASN A 260 5.87 -7.84 18.95
N TYR A 261 6.27 -8.03 20.20
CA TYR A 261 5.50 -7.69 21.40
C TYR A 261 6.09 -6.52 22.20
N GLY A 262 7.17 -5.92 21.69
CA GLY A 262 7.82 -4.78 22.32
C GLY A 262 7.10 -3.45 22.04
N ASN A 263 7.71 -2.38 22.54
CA ASN A 263 7.25 -1.02 22.28
C ASN A 263 7.98 -0.44 21.07
N ARG A 264 7.27 0.40 20.30
CA ARG A 264 7.85 1.12 19.17
C ARG A 264 7.30 2.53 19.09
N ILE A 265 8.21 3.48 19.05
CA ILE A 265 7.95 4.87 18.71
C ILE A 265 8.43 5.09 17.29
N ASP A 266 7.63 5.78 16.49
CA ASP A 266 7.97 6.17 15.13
C ASP A 266 7.96 7.70 14.99
N TRP A 267 8.73 8.21 14.04
CA TRP A 267 9.03 9.63 13.87
C TRP A 267 8.51 10.15 12.53
N PHE A 268 8.10 11.42 12.51
CA PHE A 268 7.43 12.10 11.40
C PHE A 268 7.81 13.57 11.30
#